data_AF-A0A067P672-F1
#
_entry.id   AF-A0A067P672-F1
#
_cell.length_a   1.000
_cell.length_b   1.000
_cell.length_c   1.000
_cell.angle_alpha   90.00
_cell.angle_beta   90.00
_cell.angle_gamma   90.00
#
_symmetry.space_group_name_H-M   'P 1'
#
loop_
_entity.id
_entity.type
_entity.pdbx_description
1 polymer ?
#
loop_
_entity_poly.entity_id
_entity_poly.type
_entity_poly.pdbx_seq_one_letter_code
_entity_poly.pdbx_strand_id
1 'polypeptide(L)'
;MLRYKKWSESLEVLLCRSYPDAFPWTKRNLFNIVAALNRSETIGINFLSRAVGGTIQSGFEFRWGVVPVLSKEQGQKMGPLFCSLIKDFGRGKIAGFFKKVSQIQFLTDSPTPSVNWSTIRSEHDTLILTESHSENFVPRDLDTVIEYDVSGSGELRYVFMNGIPFDMDVVRLWFFSLSSTSLLCVDAFGFLEGYANRDWMMVDASSTTLETPQRPPPTSTKCIHRSQVARLF
;
A
#
# COMPACT_ATOMS: atom_id res chain seq x y z
N MET A 1 11.11 -12.32 9.78
CA MET A 1 11.80 -11.86 8.55
C MET A 1 12.73 -12.96 7.98
N LEU A 2 12.25 -14.20 7.82
CA LEU A 2 13.07 -15.32 7.32
C LEU A 2 13.02 -15.48 5.79
N ARG A 3 12.03 -14.88 5.13
CA ARG A 3 11.77 -15.06 3.69
C ARG A 3 12.95 -14.64 2.81
N TYR A 4 13.55 -13.49 3.12
CA TYR A 4 14.63 -12.89 2.33
C TYR A 4 16.03 -13.27 2.83
N LYS A 5 16.15 -14.34 3.64
CA LYS A 5 17.44 -14.78 4.20
C LYS A 5 18.39 -15.31 3.13
N LYS A 6 17.86 -15.86 2.02
CA LYS A 6 18.66 -16.43 0.92
C LYS A 6 19.22 -15.37 -0.03
N TRP A 7 18.78 -14.11 0.08
CA TRP A 7 19.16 -13.06 -0.85
C TRP A 7 20.50 -12.45 -0.50
N SER A 8 21.24 -12.02 -1.53
CA SER A 8 22.56 -11.43 -1.35
C SER A 8 22.45 -10.03 -0.74
N GLU A 9 23.36 -9.70 0.16
CA GLU A 9 23.52 -8.35 0.72
C GLU A 9 24.52 -7.50 -0.08
N SER A 10 25.22 -8.09 -1.05
CA SER A 10 26.22 -7.38 -1.87
C SER A 10 25.57 -6.38 -2.82
N LEU A 11 26.17 -5.20 -2.96
CA LEU A 11 25.79 -4.21 -3.98
C LEU A 11 26.16 -4.67 -5.39
N GLU A 12 27.11 -5.59 -5.51
CA GLU A 12 27.57 -6.08 -6.80
C GLU A 12 26.44 -6.74 -7.58
N VAL A 13 25.45 -7.33 -6.89
CA VAL A 13 24.24 -7.90 -7.51
C VAL A 13 23.41 -6.85 -8.27
N LEU A 14 23.52 -5.57 -7.90
CA LEU A 14 22.87 -4.46 -8.61
C LEU A 14 23.68 -3.98 -9.81
N LEU A 15 25.01 -4.15 -9.76
CA LEU A 15 25.92 -3.76 -10.83
C LEU A 15 26.00 -4.84 -11.91
N CYS A 16 25.87 -6.10 -11.52
CA CYS A 16 25.67 -7.20 -12.45
C CYS A 16 24.25 -7.10 -12.99
N ARG A 17 24.10 -6.63 -14.23
CA ARG A 17 22.84 -6.76 -14.97
C ARG A 17 22.43 -8.22 -14.96
N SER A 18 21.47 -8.54 -14.10
CA SER A 18 20.65 -9.73 -14.28
C SER A 18 20.06 -9.62 -15.68
N TYR A 19 19.87 -10.75 -16.36
CA TYR A 19 19.32 -10.83 -17.71
C TYR A 19 18.20 -9.78 -17.92
N PRO A 20 18.09 -9.14 -19.10
CA PRO A 20 17.05 -8.15 -19.35
C PRO A 20 15.71 -8.67 -18.81
N ASP A 21 15.02 -7.81 -18.07
CA ASP A 21 13.69 -8.04 -17.48
C ASP A 21 13.62 -8.77 -16.13
N ALA A 22 14.76 -9.10 -15.50
CA ALA A 22 14.78 -9.66 -14.14
C ALA A 22 15.12 -8.61 -13.06
N PHE A 23 14.30 -8.55 -12.00
CA PHE A 23 14.65 -7.77 -10.81
C PHE A 23 15.81 -8.46 -10.06
N PRO A 24 16.84 -7.71 -9.63
CA PRO A 24 17.93 -8.28 -8.85
C PRO A 24 17.40 -8.79 -7.50
N TRP A 25 17.89 -9.95 -7.06
CA TRP A 25 17.54 -10.51 -5.76
C TRP A 25 18.52 -10.03 -4.67
N THR A 26 18.24 -8.87 -4.09
CA THR A 26 18.99 -8.30 -2.97
C THR A 26 18.17 -8.15 -1.69
N LYS A 27 18.81 -8.38 -0.55
CA LYS A 27 18.17 -8.10 0.76
C LYS A 27 18.02 -6.59 1.04
N ARG A 28 18.56 -5.73 0.17
CA ARG A 28 18.59 -4.27 0.37
C ARG A 28 17.24 -3.62 0.10
N ASN A 29 17.04 -2.46 0.73
CA ASN A 29 15.83 -1.68 0.56
C ASN A 29 15.90 -0.77 -0.66
N LEU A 30 15.51 -1.26 -1.84
CA LEU A 30 15.59 -0.48 -3.07
C LEU A 30 14.26 0.20 -3.44
N PHE A 31 13.15 -0.49 -3.19
CA PHE A 31 11.84 -0.04 -3.64
C PHE A 31 10.90 0.11 -2.44
N ASN A 32 10.64 1.36 -2.08
CA ASN A 32 9.69 1.73 -1.04
C ASN A 32 8.40 2.20 -1.71
N ILE A 33 7.32 1.47 -1.49
CA ILE A 33 6.01 1.76 -2.05
C ILE A 33 5.09 2.14 -0.91
N VAL A 34 4.61 3.38 -0.89
CA VAL A 34 3.66 3.87 0.12
C VAL A 34 2.32 4.12 -0.57
N ALA A 35 1.34 3.26 -0.30
CA ALA A 35 -0.01 3.42 -0.82
C ALA A 35 -0.86 4.24 0.16
N ALA A 36 -1.30 5.42 -0.28
CA ALA A 36 -2.28 6.21 0.44
C ALA A 36 -3.68 5.75 -0.02
N LEU A 37 -4.35 4.97 0.83
CA LEU A 37 -5.58 4.27 0.47
C LEU A 37 -6.73 4.69 1.37
N ASN A 38 -7.87 5.01 0.75
CA ASN A 38 -9.13 5.08 1.48
C ASN A 38 -9.63 3.65 1.74
N ARG A 39 -9.62 3.23 3.01
CA ARG A 39 -10.05 1.88 3.40
C ARG A 39 -11.56 1.73 3.60
N SER A 40 -12.32 2.82 3.45
CA SER A 40 -13.79 2.75 3.36
C SER A 40 -14.27 2.15 2.06
N GLU A 41 -13.39 2.13 1.06
CA GLU A 41 -13.71 1.71 -0.29
C GLU A 41 -13.24 0.28 -0.51
N THR A 42 -14.14 -0.54 -1.06
CA THR A 42 -13.86 -1.92 -1.45
C THR A 42 -12.61 -2.02 -2.35
N ILE A 43 -12.39 -1.03 -3.20
CA ILE A 43 -11.22 -0.94 -4.09
C ILE A 43 -9.90 -0.92 -3.31
N GLY A 44 -9.82 -0.11 -2.24
CA GLY A 44 -8.62 0.01 -1.42
C GLY A 44 -8.30 -1.28 -0.66
N ILE A 45 -9.33 -1.94 -0.11
CA ILE A 45 -9.19 -3.24 0.57
C ILE A 45 -8.79 -4.33 -0.43
N ASN A 46 -9.39 -4.33 -1.62
CA ASN A 46 -9.08 -5.29 -2.66
C ASN A 46 -7.64 -5.14 -3.17
N PHE A 47 -7.18 -3.91 -3.39
CA PHE A 47 -5.78 -3.62 -3.75
C PHE A 47 -4.82 -4.18 -2.70
N LEU A 48 -5.09 -3.95 -1.41
CA LEU A 48 -4.25 -4.47 -0.33
C LEU A 48 -4.24 -6.01 -0.27
N SER A 49 -5.39 -6.65 -0.39
CA SER A 49 -5.47 -8.11 -0.29
C SER A 49 -4.88 -8.83 -1.50
N ARG A 50 -5.12 -8.32 -2.73
CA ARG A 50 -4.70 -8.98 -3.97
C ARG A 50 -3.35 -8.51 -4.47
N ALA A 51 -3.17 -7.20 -4.67
CA ALA A 51 -1.93 -6.68 -5.26
C ALA A 51 -0.77 -6.83 -4.28
N VAL A 52 -0.90 -6.25 -3.08
CA VAL A 52 0.16 -6.33 -2.06
C VAL A 52 0.38 -7.78 -1.60
N GLY A 53 -0.71 -8.51 -1.33
CA GLY A 53 -0.65 -9.92 -0.97
C GLY A 53 0.02 -10.79 -2.04
N GLY A 54 -0.31 -10.59 -3.31
CA GLY A 54 0.28 -11.28 -4.45
C GLY A 54 1.77 -10.96 -4.62
N THR A 55 2.14 -9.68 -4.64
CA THR A 55 3.53 -9.24 -4.75
C THR A 55 4.42 -9.82 -3.65
N ILE A 56 3.93 -9.87 -2.41
CA ILE A 56 4.67 -10.45 -1.29
C ILE A 56 4.83 -11.97 -1.47
N GLN A 57 3.80 -12.66 -1.94
CA GLN A 57 3.84 -14.10 -2.20
C GLN A 57 4.76 -14.46 -3.36
N SER A 58 4.80 -13.65 -4.41
CA SER A 58 5.74 -13.79 -5.54
C SER A 58 7.20 -13.57 -5.15
N GLY A 59 7.46 -13.05 -3.95
CA GLY A 59 8.82 -12.84 -3.46
C GLY A 59 9.49 -11.63 -4.07
N PHE A 60 8.75 -10.60 -4.49
CA PHE A 60 9.36 -9.32 -4.86
C PHE A 60 9.89 -8.57 -3.63
N GLU A 61 10.90 -7.73 -3.84
CA GLU A 61 11.63 -7.00 -2.80
C GLU A 61 10.99 -5.65 -2.45
N PHE A 62 9.71 -5.49 -2.73
CA PHE A 62 9.03 -4.23 -2.51
C PHE A 62 8.65 -4.09 -1.03
N ARG A 63 9.07 -2.97 -0.42
CA ARG A 63 8.66 -2.60 0.93
C ARG A 63 7.37 -1.80 0.85
N TRP A 64 6.34 -2.31 1.50
CA TRP A 64 5.02 -1.70 1.47
C TRP A 64 4.77 -0.84 2.71
N GLY A 65 4.37 0.40 2.49
CA GLY A 65 3.73 1.24 3.46
C GLY A 65 2.27 1.38 3.06
N VAL A 66 1.36 1.31 4.03
CA VAL A 66 -0.03 1.70 3.78
C VAL A 66 -0.38 2.82 4.75
N VAL A 67 -0.84 3.92 4.17
CA VAL A 67 -1.32 5.07 4.90
C VAL A 67 -2.83 5.13 4.71
N PRO A 68 -3.63 4.97 5.78
CA PRO A 68 -5.06 5.23 5.66
C PRO A 68 -5.33 6.68 5.36
N VAL A 69 -6.18 6.90 4.37
CA VAL A 69 -6.75 8.21 4.08
C VAL A 69 -8.12 8.28 4.75
N LEU A 70 -8.30 9.28 5.62
CA LEU A 70 -9.46 9.43 6.52
C LEU A 70 -10.51 10.41 5.99
N SER A 71 -10.72 10.49 4.67
CA SER A 71 -11.59 11.52 4.07
C SER A 71 -13.09 11.29 4.32
N LYS A 72 -13.51 10.02 4.46
CA LYS A 72 -14.92 9.63 4.65
C LYS A 72 -15.16 9.21 6.10
N GLU A 73 -16.39 9.37 6.60
CA GLU A 73 -16.77 8.94 7.95
C GLU A 73 -16.43 7.46 8.20
N GLN A 74 -16.74 6.59 7.24
CA GLN A 74 -16.36 5.17 7.32
C GLN A 74 -14.84 4.97 7.35
N GLY A 75 -14.07 5.87 6.75
CA GLY A 75 -12.61 5.82 6.71
C GLY A 75 -12.01 6.20 8.04
N GLN A 76 -12.64 7.15 8.73
CA GLN A 76 -12.32 7.50 10.11
C GLN A 76 -12.54 6.30 11.04
N LYS A 77 -13.58 5.50 10.87
CA LYS A 77 -13.80 4.27 11.67
C LYS A 77 -12.78 3.18 11.33
N MET A 78 -12.49 3.01 10.04
CA MET A 78 -11.58 1.96 9.56
C MET A 78 -10.10 2.30 9.84
N GLY A 79 -9.79 3.58 9.98
CA GLY A 79 -8.50 4.18 10.36
C GLY A 79 -7.86 3.52 11.59
N PRO A 80 -8.41 3.80 12.78
CA PRO A 80 -8.01 3.23 14.05
C PRO A 80 -8.12 1.70 14.08
N LEU A 81 -9.20 1.13 13.52
CA LEU A 81 -9.39 -0.33 13.50
C LEU A 81 -8.16 -1.05 12.95
N PHE A 82 -7.68 -0.66 11.79
CA PHE A 82 -6.48 -1.25 11.20
C PHE A 82 -5.22 -1.05 12.06
N CYS A 83 -5.05 0.14 12.65
CA CYS A 83 -3.88 0.43 13.48
C CYS A 83 -3.90 -0.43 14.74
N SER A 84 -5.07 -0.62 15.36
CA SER A 84 -5.26 -1.56 16.47
C SER A 84 -5.00 -2.99 16.04
N LEU A 85 -5.58 -3.43 14.92
CA LEU A 85 -5.35 -4.77 14.38
C LEU A 85 -3.85 -5.06 14.19
N ILE A 86 -3.08 -4.10 13.65
CA ILE A 86 -1.62 -4.22 13.47
C ILE A 86 -0.89 -4.40 14.79
N LYS A 87 -1.28 -3.62 15.81
CA LYS A 87 -0.65 -3.65 17.13
C LYS A 87 -0.98 -4.95 17.85
N ASP A 88 -2.23 -5.42 17.74
CA ASP A 88 -2.75 -6.49 18.59
C ASP A 88 -2.54 -7.89 17.95
N PHE A 89 -2.84 -8.07 16.66
CA PHE A 89 -2.78 -9.38 15.99
C PHE A 89 -1.54 -9.56 15.10
N GLY A 90 -0.89 -8.46 14.72
CA GLY A 90 0.25 -8.46 13.82
C GLY A 90 -0.12 -8.62 12.34
N ARG A 91 0.88 -8.39 11.48
CA ARG A 91 0.70 -8.18 10.03
C ARG A 91 0.16 -9.40 9.27
N GLY A 92 0.56 -10.61 9.68
CA GLY A 92 0.19 -11.84 8.97
C GLY A 92 -1.30 -12.16 9.05
N LYS A 93 -1.89 -12.06 10.25
CA LYS A 93 -3.32 -12.32 10.49
C LYS A 93 -4.20 -11.30 9.79
N ILE A 94 -3.76 -10.05 9.74
CA ILE A 94 -4.45 -8.94 9.09
C ILE A 94 -4.54 -9.10 7.58
N ALA A 95 -3.48 -9.60 6.94
CA ALA A 95 -3.53 -9.91 5.53
C ALA A 95 -4.62 -10.96 5.23
N GLY A 96 -4.75 -11.97 6.10
CA GLY A 96 -5.83 -12.96 6.04
C GLY A 96 -7.22 -12.35 6.26
N PHE A 97 -7.35 -11.47 7.25
CA PHE A 97 -8.59 -10.72 7.51
C PHE A 97 -9.06 -9.92 6.29
N PHE A 98 -8.19 -9.08 5.71
CA PHE A 98 -8.58 -8.29 4.53
C PHE A 98 -8.84 -9.14 3.30
N LYS A 99 -8.20 -10.32 3.18
CA LYS A 99 -8.50 -11.27 2.13
C LYS A 99 -9.91 -11.85 2.26
N LYS A 100 -10.36 -12.18 3.48
CA LYS A 100 -11.73 -12.67 3.70
C LYS A 100 -12.77 -11.57 3.47
N VAL A 101 -12.52 -10.38 4.01
CA VAL A 101 -13.39 -9.22 3.82
C VAL A 101 -13.53 -8.86 2.34
N SER A 102 -12.44 -8.90 1.56
CA SER A 102 -12.51 -8.62 0.12
C SER A 102 -13.26 -9.69 -0.65
N GLN A 103 -13.13 -10.98 -0.30
CA GLN A 103 -13.83 -12.09 -0.96
C GLN A 103 -15.35 -12.01 -0.82
N ILE A 104 -15.84 -11.70 0.39
CA ILE A 104 -17.28 -11.64 0.66
C ILE A 104 -17.94 -10.50 -0.14
N GLN A 105 -17.25 -9.39 -0.31
CA GLN A 105 -17.76 -8.24 -1.06
C GLN A 105 -17.93 -8.51 -2.56
N PHE A 106 -17.21 -9.47 -3.15
CA PHE A 106 -17.36 -9.83 -4.56
C PHE A 106 -18.56 -10.74 -4.84
N LEU A 107 -19.07 -11.45 -3.83
CA LEU A 107 -20.19 -12.39 -4.00
C LEU A 107 -21.56 -11.69 -4.04
N THR A 108 -21.61 -10.40 -3.69
CA THR A 108 -22.85 -9.62 -3.71
C THR A 108 -22.93 -8.91 -5.06
N ASP A 109 -23.95 -9.23 -5.88
CA ASP A 109 -24.12 -8.76 -7.26
C ASP A 109 -24.21 -7.22 -7.42
N SER A 110 -24.32 -6.47 -6.32
CA SER A 110 -24.22 -5.02 -6.31
C SER A 110 -22.84 -4.59 -5.81
N PRO A 111 -21.94 -4.06 -6.68
CA PRO A 111 -20.67 -3.50 -6.26
C PRO A 111 -20.93 -2.18 -5.52
N THR A 112 -21.29 -2.28 -4.24
CA THR A 112 -21.39 -1.08 -3.41
C THR A 112 -19.97 -0.55 -3.20
N PRO A 113 -19.73 0.75 -3.44
CA PRO A 113 -18.41 1.35 -3.22
C PRO A 113 -18.06 1.42 -1.72
N SER A 114 -19.03 1.16 -0.86
CA SER A 114 -18.92 1.20 0.60
C SER A 114 -18.72 -0.20 1.17
N VAL A 115 -17.94 -0.24 2.24
CA VAL A 115 -17.59 -1.46 2.98
C VAL A 115 -18.72 -1.89 3.93
N ASN A 116 -19.05 -3.18 3.92
CA ASN A 116 -20.04 -3.76 4.83
C ASN A 116 -19.45 -3.98 6.25
N TRP A 117 -19.91 -3.19 7.21
CA TRP A 117 -19.46 -3.23 8.61
C TRP A 117 -19.91 -4.47 9.37
N SER A 118 -21.04 -5.08 8.99
CA SER A 118 -21.50 -6.32 9.65
C SER A 118 -20.51 -7.46 9.40
N THR A 119 -20.00 -7.58 8.18
CA THR A 119 -18.95 -8.54 7.80
C THR A 119 -17.63 -8.28 8.54
N ILE A 120 -17.27 -7.02 8.72
CA ILE A 120 -16.06 -6.66 9.46
C ILE A 120 -16.18 -7.05 10.92
N ARG A 121 -17.32 -6.78 11.55
CA ARG A 121 -17.60 -7.19 12.93
C ARG A 121 -17.51 -8.71 13.07
N SER A 122 -18.21 -9.47 12.21
CA SER A 122 -18.17 -10.93 12.27
C SER A 122 -16.77 -11.52 12.08
N GLU A 123 -15.97 -10.98 11.15
CA GLU A 123 -14.59 -11.43 10.93
C GLU A 123 -13.65 -10.99 12.06
N HIS A 124 -13.88 -9.82 12.66
CA HIS A 124 -13.14 -9.34 13.82
C HIS A 124 -13.41 -10.21 15.05
N ASP A 125 -14.67 -10.56 15.30
CA ASP A 125 -15.06 -11.45 16.39
C ASP A 125 -14.44 -12.83 16.19
N THR A 126 -14.38 -13.31 14.94
CA THR A 126 -13.68 -14.56 14.60
C THR A 126 -12.18 -14.49 14.91
N LEU A 127 -11.52 -13.34 14.67
CA LEU A 127 -10.12 -13.14 15.04
C LEU A 127 -9.93 -13.11 16.56
N ILE A 128 -10.81 -12.41 17.29
CA ILE A 128 -10.80 -12.36 18.76
C ILE A 128 -10.94 -13.77 19.33
N LEU A 129 -11.90 -14.55 18.84
CA LEU A 129 -12.13 -15.93 19.28
C LEU A 129 -10.88 -16.79 19.03
N THR A 130 -10.24 -16.63 17.87
CA THR A 130 -9.00 -17.35 17.55
C THR A 130 -7.85 -16.97 18.50
N GLU A 131 -7.75 -15.70 18.89
CA GLU A 131 -6.67 -15.20 19.77
C GLU A 131 -6.93 -15.43 21.26
N SER A 132 -8.19 -15.66 21.65
CA SER A 132 -8.58 -15.85 23.05
C SER A 132 -7.84 -17.00 23.77
N HIS A 133 -7.20 -17.89 23.01
CA HIS A 133 -6.34 -18.95 23.54
C HIS A 133 -4.95 -18.47 24.01
N SER A 134 -4.58 -17.22 23.77
CA SER A 134 -3.30 -16.63 24.18
C SER A 134 -3.42 -15.96 25.55
N GLU A 135 -2.58 -16.34 26.50
CA GLU A 135 -2.61 -15.86 27.91
C GLU A 135 -2.45 -14.34 28.07
N ASN A 136 -1.89 -13.64 27.07
CA ASN A 136 -1.62 -12.20 27.12
C ASN A 136 -2.61 -11.35 26.31
N PHE A 137 -3.67 -11.95 25.76
CA PHE A 137 -4.60 -11.24 24.91
C PHE A 137 -5.64 -10.48 25.74
N VAL A 138 -5.68 -9.14 25.57
CA VAL A 138 -6.74 -8.29 26.12
C VAL A 138 -7.72 -7.98 24.99
N PRO A 139 -8.94 -8.55 24.98
CA PRO A 139 -9.93 -8.24 23.98
C PRO A 139 -10.26 -6.75 24.01
N ARG A 140 -10.14 -6.07 22.87
CA ARG A 140 -10.66 -4.72 22.69
C ARG A 140 -11.94 -4.81 21.90
N ASP A 141 -12.97 -4.16 22.42
CA ASP A 141 -14.21 -4.02 21.71
C ASP A 141 -14.03 -3.08 20.50
N LEU A 142 -14.65 -3.43 19.38
CA LEU A 142 -14.50 -2.70 18.12
C LEU A 142 -14.98 -1.25 18.26
N ASP A 143 -16.08 -1.04 19.00
CA ASP A 143 -16.70 0.28 19.14
C ASP A 143 -15.81 1.25 19.92
N THR A 144 -15.07 0.77 20.92
CA THR A 144 -14.08 1.58 21.66
C THR A 144 -12.91 2.06 20.79
N VAL A 145 -12.54 1.29 19.76
CA VAL A 145 -11.47 1.66 18.84
C VAL A 145 -11.93 2.71 17.83
N ILE A 146 -13.21 2.66 17.46
CA ILE A 146 -13.81 3.50 16.42
C ILE A 146 -14.03 4.95 16.89
N GLU A 147 -14.20 5.17 18.19
CA GLU A 147 -14.53 6.49 18.75
C GLU A 147 -13.42 7.56 18.59
N TYR A 148 -12.22 7.19 18.13
CA TYR A 148 -11.15 8.13 17.86
C TYR A 148 -11.44 9.03 16.65
N ASP A 149 -11.85 10.29 16.92
CA ASP A 149 -12.01 11.32 15.89
C ASP A 149 -10.64 11.85 15.43
N VAL A 150 -10.26 11.49 14.21
CA VAL A 150 -9.10 12.05 13.52
C VAL A 150 -9.60 12.78 12.29
N SER A 151 -9.82 14.08 12.45
CA SER A 151 -10.23 14.98 11.37
C SER A 151 -9.07 15.21 10.37
N GLY A 152 -9.08 14.44 9.29
CA GLY A 152 -8.16 14.59 8.16
C GLY A 152 -8.90 14.67 6.83
N SER A 153 -9.15 15.87 6.31
CA SER A 153 -9.82 16.08 5.03
C SER A 153 -8.83 16.03 3.87
N GLY A 154 -8.78 14.91 3.14
CA GLY A 154 -8.04 14.85 1.88
C GLY A 154 -8.44 13.62 1.08
N GLU A 155 -8.89 13.81 -0.16
CA GLU A 155 -9.13 12.73 -1.11
C GLU A 155 -7.81 12.43 -1.83
N LEU A 156 -7.05 11.46 -1.31
CA LEU A 156 -5.79 11.04 -1.92
C LEU A 156 -5.95 9.61 -2.41
N ARG A 157 -5.73 9.42 -3.72
CA ARG A 157 -5.68 8.13 -4.41
C ARG A 157 -4.33 7.98 -5.11
N TYR A 158 -3.27 8.21 -4.35
CA TYR A 158 -1.91 8.16 -4.88
C TYR A 158 -1.11 7.05 -4.22
N VAL A 159 -0.29 6.40 -5.02
CA VAL A 159 0.75 5.49 -4.55
C VAL A 159 2.08 6.17 -4.78
N PHE A 160 2.90 6.27 -3.75
CA PHE A 160 4.23 6.84 -3.86
C PHE A 160 5.24 5.70 -4.02
N MET A 161 6.00 5.68 -5.12
CA MET A 161 7.14 4.77 -5.27
C MET A 161 8.42 5.57 -5.18
N ASN A 162 9.24 5.30 -4.16
CA ASN A 162 10.47 6.05 -3.87
C ASN A 162 10.25 7.58 -3.84
N GLY A 163 9.09 8.03 -3.36
CA GLY A 163 8.72 9.45 -3.26
C GLY A 163 8.02 10.03 -4.48
N ILE A 164 7.98 9.30 -5.61
CA ILE A 164 7.29 9.75 -6.82
C ILE A 164 5.81 9.34 -6.74
N PRO A 165 4.85 10.28 -6.87
CA PRO A 165 3.43 9.96 -6.84
C PRO A 165 2.99 9.34 -8.17
N PHE A 166 2.19 8.28 -8.08
CA PHE A 166 1.54 7.64 -9.20
C PHE A 166 0.04 7.55 -8.94
N ASP A 167 -0.73 7.65 -10.02
CA ASP A 167 -2.16 7.37 -9.98
C ASP A 167 -2.39 5.89 -9.66
N MET A 168 -3.35 5.63 -8.77
CA MET A 168 -3.68 4.28 -8.33
C MET A 168 -4.08 3.35 -9.48
N ASP A 169 -4.74 3.86 -10.52
CA ASP A 169 -5.19 3.05 -11.66
C ASP A 169 -4.00 2.58 -12.51
N VAL A 170 -3.02 3.46 -12.73
CA VAL A 170 -1.76 3.13 -13.42
C VAL A 170 -1.01 2.05 -12.65
N VAL A 171 -0.88 2.22 -11.34
CA VAL A 171 -0.19 1.26 -10.47
C VAL A 171 -0.91 -0.09 -10.44
N ARG A 172 -2.24 -0.10 -10.41
CA ARG A 172 -3.04 -1.32 -10.42
C ARG A 172 -2.82 -2.11 -11.71
N LEU A 173 -2.81 -1.45 -12.87
CA LEU A 173 -2.54 -2.10 -14.16
C LEU A 173 -1.13 -2.70 -14.18
N TRP A 174 -0.14 -1.96 -13.69
CA TRP A 174 1.24 -2.43 -13.60
C TRP A 174 1.38 -3.69 -12.73
N PHE A 175 0.75 -3.71 -11.54
CA PHE A 175 0.79 -4.90 -10.67
C PHE A 175 0.03 -6.10 -11.26
N PHE A 176 -1.07 -5.85 -11.97
CA PHE A 176 -1.80 -6.91 -12.65
C PHE A 176 -0.94 -7.55 -13.74
N SER A 177 -0.19 -6.73 -14.48
CA SER A 177 0.80 -7.18 -15.45
C SER A 177 1.90 -8.04 -14.81
N LEU A 178 2.51 -7.56 -13.70
CA LEU A 178 3.52 -8.33 -12.95
C LEU A 178 3.03 -9.69 -12.46
N SER A 179 1.75 -9.82 -12.12
CA SER A 179 1.16 -11.07 -11.65
C SER A 179 0.83 -12.07 -12.77
N SER A 180 0.72 -11.58 -14.02
CA SER A 180 0.48 -12.42 -15.20
C SER A 180 1.82 -12.86 -15.77
N THR A 181 2.30 -14.01 -15.30
CA THR A 181 3.66 -14.56 -15.47
C THR A 181 4.14 -14.87 -16.90
N SER A 182 3.55 -14.33 -17.96
CA SER A 182 3.85 -14.82 -19.32
C SER A 182 4.47 -13.86 -20.32
N LEU A 183 4.38 -12.52 -20.24
CA LEU A 183 4.89 -11.73 -21.40
C LEU A 183 5.26 -10.24 -21.21
N LEU A 184 5.28 -9.66 -20.00
CA LEU A 184 5.30 -8.18 -19.86
C LEU A 184 6.36 -7.59 -18.91
N CYS A 185 7.44 -8.30 -18.59
CA CYS A 185 8.51 -7.67 -17.80
C CYS A 185 9.23 -6.53 -18.57
N VAL A 186 9.18 -6.51 -19.91
CA VAL A 186 9.74 -5.45 -20.76
C VAL A 186 9.10 -4.08 -20.48
N ASP A 187 7.77 -4.03 -20.30
CA ASP A 187 7.06 -2.77 -20.06
C ASP A 187 7.23 -2.28 -18.61
N ALA A 188 7.43 -3.18 -17.64
CA ALA A 188 7.61 -2.79 -16.26
C ALA A 188 8.96 -2.09 -16.01
N PHE A 189 10.03 -2.56 -16.67
CA PHE A 189 11.34 -1.91 -16.61
C PHE A 189 11.37 -0.64 -17.45
N GLY A 190 10.77 -0.67 -18.65
CA GLY A 190 10.58 0.52 -19.49
C GLY A 190 9.74 1.61 -18.82
N PHE A 191 8.78 1.26 -17.96
CA PHE A 191 8.04 2.21 -17.14
C PHE A 191 8.91 2.85 -16.05
N LEU A 192 9.85 2.12 -15.44
CA LEU A 192 10.77 2.70 -14.47
C LEU A 192 11.88 3.52 -15.15
N GLU A 193 12.47 3.02 -16.24
CA GLU A 193 13.49 3.73 -17.03
C GLU A 193 12.92 4.94 -17.75
N GLY A 194 11.76 4.82 -18.40
CA GLY A 194 11.11 5.91 -19.13
C GLY A 194 10.65 7.06 -18.24
N TYR A 195 10.56 6.86 -16.92
CA TYR A 195 10.34 7.92 -15.93
C TYR A 195 11.63 8.40 -15.26
N ALA A 196 12.63 7.53 -15.09
CA ALA A 196 13.97 7.93 -14.65
C ALA A 196 14.68 8.82 -15.69
N ASN A 197 14.35 8.66 -16.98
CA ASN A 197 14.92 9.41 -18.09
C ASN A 197 14.11 10.67 -18.47
N ARG A 198 13.06 11.02 -17.72
CA ARG A 198 12.48 12.37 -17.75
C ARG A 198 13.20 13.20 -16.70
N ASP A 199 13.72 14.36 -17.09
CA ASP A 199 14.62 15.32 -16.39
C ASP A 199 14.20 15.80 -14.97
N TRP A 200 13.75 14.91 -14.09
CA TRP A 200 13.37 15.22 -12.72
C TRP A 200 14.50 14.94 -11.72
N MET A 201 15.61 14.33 -12.16
CA MET A 201 16.70 13.92 -11.27
C MET A 201 17.87 14.90 -11.18
N MET A 202 17.90 15.99 -11.95
CA MET A 202 18.93 17.03 -11.84
C MET A 202 18.31 18.41 -12.08
N VAL A 203 17.60 18.95 -11.08
CA VAL A 203 17.48 20.41 -10.97
C VAL A 203 18.77 20.88 -10.30
N ASP A 204 19.77 21.16 -11.12
CA ASP A 204 20.95 21.90 -10.69
C ASP A 204 20.48 23.27 -10.17
N ALA A 205 20.78 23.51 -8.90
CA ALA A 205 20.52 24.78 -8.21
C ALA A 205 21.57 25.83 -8.61
N SER A 206 21.71 26.12 -9.91
CA SER A 206 22.49 27.26 -10.37
C SER A 206 22.10 27.68 -11.79
N SER A 207 21.38 28.81 -11.87
CA SER A 207 21.25 29.73 -13.01
C SER A 207 20.88 29.15 -14.38
N THR A 208 19.68 29.50 -14.89
CA THR A 208 19.50 30.28 -16.13
C THR A 208 18.01 30.63 -16.28
N THR A 209 17.72 31.91 -16.44
CA THR A 209 16.42 32.48 -16.82
C THR A 209 16.01 32.01 -18.21
N LEU A 210 14.89 31.28 -18.33
CA LEU A 210 14.12 31.15 -19.58
C LEU A 210 12.67 30.74 -19.27
N GLU A 211 11.76 31.23 -20.11
CA GLU A 211 10.35 31.50 -19.84
C GLU A 211 9.50 30.31 -19.40
N THR A 212 8.58 30.57 -18.47
CA THR A 212 7.70 29.60 -17.83
C THR A 212 6.38 29.46 -18.60
N PRO A 213 5.99 28.25 -19.08
CA PRO A 213 4.60 27.99 -19.46
C PRO A 213 3.74 28.01 -18.19
N GLN A 214 2.63 28.77 -18.21
CA GLN A 214 1.78 29.01 -17.05
C GLN A 214 1.36 27.71 -16.35
N ARG A 215 1.91 27.50 -15.17
CA ARG A 215 1.55 26.45 -14.21
C ARG A 215 0.14 26.77 -13.68
N PRO A 216 -0.80 25.80 -13.66
CA PRO A 216 -2.04 26.00 -12.92
C PRO A 216 -1.73 26.26 -11.43
N PRO A 217 -2.52 27.11 -10.76
CA PRO A 217 -2.25 27.50 -9.38
C PRO A 217 -2.20 26.27 -8.46
N PRO A 218 -1.24 26.18 -7.52
CA PRO A 218 -1.19 25.09 -6.57
C PRO A 218 -2.44 25.13 -5.71
N THR A 219 -3.26 24.09 -5.81
CA THR A 219 -4.24 23.79 -4.77
C THR A 219 -3.47 23.60 -3.47
N SER A 220 -3.90 24.30 -2.42
CA SER A 220 -3.30 24.29 -1.08
C SER A 220 -3.06 22.86 -0.58
N THR A 221 -1.83 22.36 -0.73
CA THR A 221 -1.38 21.11 -0.14
C THR A 221 -1.22 21.33 1.35
N LYS A 222 -2.29 21.10 2.12
CA LYS A 222 -2.25 21.03 3.58
C LYS A 222 -1.11 20.08 3.98
N CYS A 223 -0.18 20.59 4.80
CA CYS A 223 0.90 19.80 5.40
C CYS A 223 0.31 18.53 6.02
N ILE A 224 0.78 17.37 5.55
CA ILE A 224 0.44 16.07 6.11
C ILE A 224 0.96 16.07 7.55
N HIS A 225 0.08 16.36 8.51
CA HIS A 225 0.37 16.34 9.93
C HIS A 225 0.76 14.90 10.28
N ARG A 226 2.05 14.64 10.61
CA ARG A 226 2.65 13.36 11.05
C ARG A 226 1.65 12.19 11.07
N SER A 227 1.25 11.71 9.89
CA SER A 227 0.38 10.56 9.81
C SER A 227 1.22 9.37 10.21
N GLN A 228 0.70 8.53 11.12
CA GLN A 228 1.41 7.31 11.52
C GLN A 228 1.49 6.39 10.31
N VAL A 229 2.61 6.43 9.59
CA VAL A 229 2.88 5.53 8.48
C VAL A 229 3.07 4.14 9.06
N ALA A 230 2.04 3.31 8.93
CA ALA A 230 2.13 1.91 9.29
C ALA A 230 2.97 1.20 8.22
N ARG A 231 4.18 0.75 8.60
CA ARG A 231 4.97 -0.15 7.75
C ARG A 231 4.26 -1.51 7.71
N LEU A 232 3.88 -1.93 6.51
CA LEU A 232 3.36 -3.26 6.24
C LEU A 232 4.48 -4.10 5.62
N PHE A 233 4.85 -5.15 6.35
CA PHE A 233 5.85 -6.16 5.99
C PHE A 233 7.32 -5.73 6.18
#